data_AF-A0A1S3Y7A0-F1
#
_entry.id   AF-A0A1S3Y7A0-F1
#
_cell.length_a   1.000
_cell.length_b   1.000
_cell.length_c   1.000
_cell.angle_alpha   90.00
_cell.angle_beta   90.00
_cell.angle_gamma   90.00
#
_symmetry.space_group_name_H-M   'P 1'
#
loop_
_entity.id
_entity.type
_entity.pdbx_description
1 polymer ?
#
loop_
_entity_poly.entity_id
_entity_poly.type
_entity_poly.pdbx_seq_one_letter_code
_entity_poly.pdbx_strand_id
1 'polypeptide(L)'
;MPPILVQKIFSQAFSYINVQLFNSFLLRQECCTFSNAEYVKSGLAELELWCCQAKEEYAGSSWDELRHIRQVVGFLVIHQKYRISYDDITNNLCPVLSVQQLYRVCTLYWDDKYNTRSVSPDVISSMRVLMTEELNNAETNSFLLDDNSR
;
A
#
# COMPACT_ATOMS: atom_id res chain seq x y z
N MET A 1 20.87 -19.44 15.48
CA MET A 1 20.50 -18.04 15.80
C MET A 1 19.29 -18.08 16.72
N PRO A 2 19.29 -17.39 17.88
CA PRO A 2 18.11 -17.28 18.75
C PRO A 2 16.86 -16.90 17.94
N PRO A 3 15.71 -17.61 18.05
CA PRO A 3 14.52 -17.34 17.25
C PRO A 3 14.05 -15.88 17.31
N ILE A 4 14.16 -15.24 18.47
CA ILE A 4 13.86 -13.81 18.65
C ILE A 4 14.69 -12.89 17.75
N LEU A 5 15.96 -13.22 17.49
CA LEU A 5 16.80 -12.43 16.59
C LEU A 5 16.38 -12.65 15.14
N VAL A 6 16.06 -13.88 14.76
CA VAL A 6 15.53 -14.21 13.42
C VAL A 6 14.25 -13.42 13.16
N GLN A 7 13.32 -13.45 14.10
CA GLN A 7 12.05 -12.74 14.03
C GLN A 7 12.25 -11.24 13.85
N LYS A 8 13.14 -10.63 14.64
CA LYS A 8 13.44 -9.20 14.52
C LYS A 8 14.06 -8.82 13.18
N ILE A 9 14.93 -9.67 12.63
CA ILE A 9 15.51 -9.47 11.30
C ILE A 9 14.42 -9.46 10.24
N PHE A 10 13.49 -10.43 10.26
CA PHE A 10 12.42 -10.49 9.27
C PHE A 10 11.40 -9.36 9.43
N SER A 11 11.00 -9.02 10.66
CA SER A 11 10.13 -7.87 10.88
C SER A 11 10.76 -6.58 10.35
N GLN A 12 12.05 -6.34 10.62
CA GLN A 12 12.74 -5.15 10.12
C GLN A 12 12.85 -5.17 8.58
N ALA A 13 13.19 -6.32 7.99
CA ALA A 13 13.26 -6.47 6.54
C ALA A 13 11.91 -6.20 5.88
N PHE A 14 10.82 -6.71 6.44
CA PHE A 14 9.47 -6.53 5.91
C PHE A 14 8.99 -5.10 6.08
N SER A 15 9.29 -4.46 7.21
CA SER A 15 9.01 -3.04 7.43
C SER A 15 9.76 -2.17 6.41
N TYR A 16 11.04 -2.47 6.17
CA TYR A 16 11.84 -1.78 5.14
C TYR A 16 11.26 -1.97 3.73
N ILE A 17 10.91 -3.19 3.35
CA ILE A 17 10.26 -3.49 2.06
C ILE A 17 8.96 -2.69 1.92
N ASN A 18 8.13 -2.67 2.96
CA ASN A 18 6.87 -1.92 3.00
C ASN A 18 7.12 -0.44 2.72
N VAL A 19 8.03 0.19 3.46
CA VAL A 19 8.36 1.63 3.33
C VAL A 19 8.88 1.94 1.93
N GLN A 20 9.88 1.20 1.45
CA GLN A 20 10.55 1.49 0.17
C GLN A 20 9.58 1.34 -1.02
N LEU A 21 8.84 0.23 -1.07
CA LEU A 21 7.91 -0.02 -2.16
C LEU A 21 6.74 0.96 -2.10
N PHE A 22 6.10 1.12 -0.94
CA PHE A 22 4.95 2.00 -0.81
C PHE A 22 5.29 3.45 -1.14
N ASN A 23 6.42 3.97 -0.63
CA ASN A 23 6.88 5.32 -0.97
C ASN A 23 7.18 5.46 -2.48
N SER A 24 7.65 4.41 -3.14
CA SER A 24 7.83 4.42 -4.60
C SER A 24 6.50 4.59 -5.34
N PHE A 25 5.44 3.87 -4.95
CA PHE A 25 4.08 4.08 -5.49
C PHE A 25 3.55 5.50 -5.24
N LEU A 26 3.90 6.13 -4.11
CA LEU A 26 3.44 7.49 -3.81
C LEU A 26 4.18 8.60 -4.57
N LEU A 27 5.37 8.30 -5.12
CA LEU A 27 6.27 9.29 -5.70
C LEU A 27 6.43 9.18 -7.21
N ARG A 28 6.19 7.99 -7.78
CA ARG A 28 6.58 7.66 -9.15
C ARG A 28 5.41 7.12 -9.96
N GLN A 29 5.05 7.82 -11.03
CA GLN A 29 3.93 7.44 -11.88
C GLN A 29 4.17 6.08 -12.57
N GLU A 30 5.42 5.81 -12.96
CA GLU A 30 5.83 4.55 -13.59
C GLU A 30 5.70 3.33 -12.67
N CYS A 31 5.58 3.53 -11.35
CA CYS A 31 5.31 2.46 -10.41
C CYS A 31 3.80 2.15 -10.31
N CYS A 32 2.93 3.13 -10.57
CA CYS A 32 1.48 3.01 -10.42
C CYS A 32 0.80 2.44 -11.67
N THR A 33 1.29 1.30 -12.16
CA THR A 33 0.66 0.60 -13.30
C THR A 33 -0.02 -0.70 -12.89
N PHE A 34 -0.94 -1.19 -13.71
CA PHE A 34 -1.57 -2.50 -13.47
C PHE A 34 -0.52 -3.62 -13.46
N SER A 35 0.35 -3.63 -14.48
CA SER A 35 1.37 -4.67 -14.62
C SER A 35 2.38 -4.65 -13.47
N ASN A 36 2.82 -3.48 -13.02
CA ASN A 36 3.72 -3.38 -11.87
C ASN A 36 3.04 -3.80 -10.56
N ALA A 37 1.76 -3.44 -10.36
CA ALA A 37 1.01 -3.88 -9.20
C ALA A 37 0.81 -5.41 -9.17
N GLU A 38 0.55 -6.04 -10.33
CA GLU A 38 0.52 -7.51 -10.44
C GLU A 38 1.87 -8.13 -10.07
N TYR A 39 2.97 -7.59 -10.61
CA TYR A 39 4.31 -8.08 -10.32
C TYR A 39 4.64 -8.03 -8.82
N VAL A 40 4.40 -6.89 -8.19
CA VAL A 40 4.63 -6.73 -6.74
C VAL A 40 3.70 -7.65 -5.94
N LYS A 41 2.43 -7.80 -6.35
CA LYS A 41 1.49 -8.73 -5.71
C LYS A 41 1.98 -10.18 -5.75
N SER A 42 2.54 -10.63 -6.87
CA SER A 42 3.16 -11.97 -6.96
C SER A 42 4.33 -12.12 -6.00
N GLY A 43 5.23 -11.14 -5.91
CA GLY A 43 6.33 -11.17 -4.94
C GLY A 43 5.86 -11.18 -3.48
N LEU A 44 4.81 -10.41 -3.14
CA LEU A 44 4.21 -10.45 -1.81
C LEU A 44 3.56 -11.80 -1.49
N ALA A 45 2.99 -12.49 -2.48
CA ALA A 45 2.43 -13.82 -2.27
C ALA A 45 3.51 -14.87 -1.94
N GLU A 46 4.72 -14.74 -2.49
CA GLU A 46 5.87 -15.58 -2.11
C GLU A 46 6.29 -15.33 -0.67
N LEU A 47 6.31 -14.06 -0.23
CA LEU A 47 6.59 -13.70 1.16
C LEU A 47 5.51 -14.21 2.13
N GLU A 48 4.24 -14.13 1.74
CA GLU A 48 3.11 -14.68 2.51
C GLU A 48 3.26 -16.19 2.67
N LEU A 49 3.55 -16.90 1.58
CA LEU A 49 3.76 -18.35 1.59
C LEU A 49 4.93 -18.73 2.50
N TRP A 50 6.03 -17.98 2.44
CA TRP A 50 7.16 -18.18 3.34
C TRP A 50 6.75 -18.02 4.81
N CYS A 51 5.97 -16.99 5.15
CA CYS A 51 5.44 -16.81 6.50
C CYS A 51 4.55 -17.98 6.94
N CYS A 52 3.72 -18.53 6.05
CA CYS A 52 2.88 -19.70 6.35
C CYS A 52 3.68 -21.00 6.56
N GLN A 53 4.82 -21.15 5.89
CA GLN A 53 5.67 -22.34 5.96
C GLN A 53 6.70 -22.28 7.10
N ALA A 54 7.13 -21.07 7.48
CA ALA A 54 8.04 -20.87 8.59
C ALA A 54 7.36 -21.25 9.92
N LYS A 55 8.15 -21.71 10.90
CA LYS A 55 7.62 -21.87 12.25
C LYS A 55 7.24 -20.50 12.82
N GLU A 56 6.18 -20.48 13.63
CA GLU A 56 5.66 -19.27 14.27
C GLU A 56 6.74 -18.49 15.03
N GLU A 57 7.69 -19.18 15.67
CA GLU A 57 8.84 -18.60 16.37
C GLU A 57 9.80 -17.77 15.49
N TYR A 58 9.75 -17.95 14.16
CA TYR A 58 10.59 -17.22 13.20
C TYR A 58 9.82 -16.15 12.43
N ALA A 59 8.59 -16.44 11.98
CA ALA A 59 7.79 -15.47 11.24
C ALA A 59 7.10 -14.47 12.18
N GLY A 60 6.50 -14.96 13.27
CA GLY A 60 5.66 -14.19 14.18
C GLY A 60 4.69 -13.27 13.43
N SER A 61 4.62 -12.01 13.85
CA SER A 61 3.80 -10.96 13.22
C SER A 61 4.50 -10.21 12.08
N SER A 62 5.60 -10.72 11.51
CA SER A 62 6.37 -9.98 10.49
C SER A 62 5.53 -9.65 9.26
N TRP A 63 4.54 -10.49 8.92
CA TRP A 63 3.62 -10.27 7.79
C TRP A 63 2.80 -8.97 7.92
N ASP A 64 2.53 -8.53 9.16
CA ASP A 64 1.75 -7.31 9.43
C ASP A 64 2.52 -6.03 9.10
N GLU A 65 3.86 -6.12 9.02
CA GLU A 65 4.72 -5.00 8.63
C GLU A 65 4.48 -4.57 7.17
N LEU A 66 4.01 -5.48 6.30
CA LEU A 66 3.74 -5.23 4.87
C LEU A 66 2.36 -4.62 4.59
N ARG A 67 1.63 -4.15 5.61
CA ARG A 67 0.22 -3.75 5.46
C ARG A 67 -0.05 -2.66 4.42
N HIS A 68 0.80 -1.63 4.31
CA HIS A 68 0.53 -0.52 3.38
C HIS A 68 0.72 -0.96 1.93
N ILE A 69 1.84 -1.65 1.63
CA ILE A 69 2.10 -2.14 0.29
C ILE A 69 1.06 -3.18 -0.14
N ARG A 70 0.64 -4.07 0.76
CA ARG A 70 -0.42 -5.07 0.50
C ARG A 70 -1.75 -4.42 0.13
N GLN A 71 -2.16 -3.36 0.83
CA GLN A 71 -3.41 -2.67 0.55
C GLN A 71 -3.35 -1.93 -0.80
N VAL A 72 -2.28 -1.19 -1.09
CA VAL A 72 -2.12 -0.49 -2.37
C VAL A 72 -2.13 -1.46 -3.54
N VAL A 73 -1.30 -2.50 -3.52
CA VAL A 73 -1.23 -3.43 -4.66
C VAL A 73 -2.52 -4.24 -4.79
N GLY A 74 -3.16 -4.60 -3.66
CA GLY A 74 -4.47 -5.25 -3.65
C GLY A 74 -5.54 -4.41 -4.34
N PHE A 75 -5.55 -3.10 -4.08
CA PHE A 75 -6.43 -2.14 -4.75
C PHE A 75 -6.08 -1.95 -6.23
N LEU A 76 -4.80 -1.77 -6.55
CA LEU A 76 -4.34 -1.44 -7.90
C LEU A 76 -4.57 -2.56 -8.93
N VAL A 77 -4.68 -3.82 -8.51
CA VAL A 77 -5.01 -4.94 -9.40
C VAL A 77 -6.51 -5.16 -9.63
N ILE A 78 -7.39 -4.36 -9.02
CA ILE A 78 -8.84 -4.48 -9.26
C ILE A 78 -9.18 -3.92 -10.65
N HIS A 79 -9.89 -4.68 -11.48
CA HIS A 79 -10.23 -4.23 -12.84
C HIS A 79 -11.33 -3.16 -12.91
N GLN A 80 -12.35 -3.25 -12.04
CA GLN A 80 -13.54 -2.38 -12.11
C GLN A 80 -13.47 -1.21 -11.13
N LYS A 81 -12.31 -0.52 -11.05
CA LYS A 81 -12.09 0.57 -10.07
C LYS A 81 -13.12 1.71 -10.17
N TYR A 82 -13.62 1.97 -11.38
CA TYR A 82 -14.65 2.99 -11.62
C TYR A 82 -15.98 2.75 -10.87
N ARG A 83 -16.21 1.54 -10.34
CA ARG A 83 -17.41 1.18 -9.55
C ARG A 83 -17.19 1.26 -8.04
N ILE A 84 -15.95 1.44 -7.59
CA ILE A 84 -15.61 1.42 -6.17
C ILE A 84 -15.91 2.81 -5.59
N SER A 85 -16.65 2.85 -4.49
CA SER A 85 -16.96 4.09 -3.78
C SER A 85 -15.76 4.56 -2.94
N TYR A 86 -15.78 5.83 -2.53
CA TYR A 86 -14.78 6.34 -1.58
C TYR A 86 -14.77 5.54 -0.28
N ASP A 87 -15.95 5.26 0.29
CA ASP A 87 -16.09 4.52 1.54
C ASP A 87 -15.59 3.08 1.42
N ASP A 88 -15.76 2.42 0.27
CA ASP A 88 -15.19 1.09 0.04
C ASP A 88 -13.66 1.13 0.01
N ILE A 89 -13.08 2.17 -0.61
CA ILE A 89 -11.63 2.35 -0.63
C ILE A 89 -11.12 2.53 0.80
N THR A 90 -11.71 3.41 1.60
CA THR A 90 -11.19 3.74 2.94
C THR A 90 -11.53 2.71 4.00
N ASN A 91 -12.67 2.03 3.93
CA ASN A 91 -13.11 1.15 5.01
C ASN A 91 -12.80 -0.33 4.74
N ASN A 92 -12.77 -0.73 3.47
CA ASN A 92 -12.67 -2.15 3.10
C ASN A 92 -11.34 -2.50 2.41
N LEU A 93 -10.85 -1.64 1.51
CA LEU A 93 -9.68 -1.97 0.67
C LEU A 93 -8.37 -1.44 1.23
N CYS A 94 -8.36 -0.19 1.70
CA CYS A 94 -7.16 0.52 2.12
C CYS A 94 -7.31 1.26 3.47
N PRO A 95 -7.79 0.61 4.55
CA PRO A 95 -8.05 1.27 5.83
C PRO A 95 -6.82 1.81 6.57
N VAL A 96 -5.60 1.45 6.18
CA VAL A 96 -4.38 1.98 6.82
C VAL A 96 -3.80 3.19 6.08
N LEU A 97 -4.32 3.53 4.91
CA LEU A 97 -3.84 4.66 4.12
C LEU A 97 -4.57 5.95 4.51
N SER A 98 -3.84 7.05 4.58
CA SER A 98 -4.44 8.38 4.71
C SER A 98 -5.11 8.82 3.41
N VAL A 99 -6.03 9.79 3.49
CA VAL A 99 -6.70 10.35 2.30
C VAL A 99 -5.67 10.92 1.31
N GLN A 100 -4.61 11.55 1.81
CA GLN A 100 -3.52 12.07 0.99
C GLN A 100 -2.76 10.98 0.22
N GLN A 101 -2.51 9.83 0.85
CA GLN A 101 -1.87 8.69 0.19
C GLN A 101 -2.80 8.09 -0.87
N LEU A 102 -4.07 7.90 -0.54
CA LEU A 102 -5.09 7.39 -1.47
C LEU A 102 -5.21 8.27 -2.72
N TYR A 103 -5.31 9.59 -2.52
CA TYR A 103 -5.40 10.53 -3.63
C TYR A 103 -4.19 10.44 -4.56
N ARG A 104 -2.97 10.37 -4.02
CA ARG A 104 -1.75 10.22 -4.81
C ARG A 104 -1.76 8.91 -5.61
N VAL A 105 -2.05 7.79 -4.97
CA VAL A 105 -2.13 6.48 -5.66
C VAL A 105 -3.17 6.51 -6.77
N CYS A 106 -4.38 7.04 -6.50
CA CYS A 106 -5.45 7.10 -7.48
C CYS A 106 -5.15 8.02 -8.66
N THR A 107 -4.44 9.13 -8.43
CA THR A 107 -4.10 10.10 -9.49
C THR A 107 -2.87 9.69 -10.30
N LEU A 108 -1.93 8.97 -9.71
CA LEU A 108 -0.76 8.43 -10.42
C LEU A 108 -1.10 7.17 -11.23
N TYR A 109 -2.16 6.45 -10.87
CA TYR A 109 -2.49 5.17 -11.48
C TYR A 109 -2.88 5.27 -12.95
N TRP A 110 -2.36 4.34 -13.76
CA TRP A 110 -2.86 4.06 -15.10
C TRP A 110 -2.80 2.57 -15.44
N ASP A 111 -3.72 2.09 -16.29
CA ASP A 111 -3.75 0.69 -16.72
C ASP A 111 -2.99 0.52 -18.04
N ASP A 112 -1.83 -0.12 -17.95
CA ASP A 112 -0.89 -0.36 -19.06
C ASP A 112 -1.13 -1.66 -19.83
N LYS A 113 -2.08 -2.48 -19.39
CA LYS A 113 -2.27 -3.84 -19.90
C LYS A 113 -3.64 -4.07 -20.52
N TYR A 114 -4.69 -3.61 -19.86
CA TYR A 114 -6.08 -3.87 -20.25
C TYR A 114 -6.85 -2.60 -20.63
N ASN A 115 -6.25 -1.42 -20.43
CA ASN A 115 -6.88 -0.13 -20.68
C ASN A 115 -8.24 0.01 -19.96
N THR A 116 -8.35 -0.53 -18.74
CA THR A 116 -9.54 -0.38 -17.91
C THR A 116 -9.69 1.04 -17.37
N ARG A 117 -10.91 1.41 -16.99
CA ARG A 117 -11.18 2.70 -16.38
C ARG A 117 -10.64 2.75 -14.96
N SER A 118 -9.93 3.83 -14.65
CA SER A 118 -9.50 4.15 -13.28
C SER A 118 -10.68 4.48 -12.37
N VAL A 119 -10.38 4.86 -11.13
CA VAL A 119 -11.31 5.40 -10.14
C VAL A 119 -12.13 6.55 -10.74
N SER A 120 -13.40 6.67 -10.33
CA SER A 120 -14.26 7.72 -10.85
C SER A 120 -13.73 9.13 -10.48
N PRO A 121 -13.91 10.14 -11.36
CA PRO A 121 -13.51 11.52 -11.06
C PRO A 121 -14.18 12.08 -9.80
N ASP A 122 -15.40 11.65 -9.50
CA ASP A 122 -16.15 12.08 -8.30
C ASP A 122 -15.44 11.62 -7.02
N VAL A 123 -14.98 10.36 -6.97
CA VAL A 123 -14.24 9.83 -5.81
C VAL A 123 -12.91 10.57 -5.64
N ILE A 124 -12.19 10.84 -6.73
CA ILE A 124 -10.94 11.62 -6.69
C ILE A 124 -11.21 13.06 -6.19
N SER A 125 -12.34 13.65 -6.58
CA SER A 125 -12.74 14.99 -6.15
C SER A 125 -13.08 15.02 -4.67
N SER A 126 -13.81 14.02 -4.17
CA SER A 126 -14.10 13.86 -2.72
C SER A 126 -12.81 13.74 -1.91
N MET A 127 -11.86 12.92 -2.35
CA MET A 127 -10.54 12.81 -1.70
C MET A 127 -9.82 14.16 -1.65
N ARG A 128 -9.84 14.96 -2.72
CA ARG A 128 -9.20 16.28 -2.77
C ARG A 128 -9.78 17.25 -1.74
N VAL A 129 -11.10 17.26 -1.58
CA VAL A 129 -11.78 18.13 -0.60
C VAL A 129 -11.35 17.74 0.82
N LEU A 130 -11.47 16.45 1.16
CA LEU A 130 -11.12 15.93 2.48
C LEU A 130 -9.64 16.14 2.84
N MET A 131 -8.73 15.98 1.87
CA MET A 131 -7.31 16.31 2.08
C MET A 131 -7.07 17.77 2.45
N THR A 132 -7.81 18.69 1.82
CA THR A 132 -7.66 20.12 2.10
C THR A 132 -8.16 20.46 3.51
N GLU A 133 -9.18 19.75 3.99
CA GLU A 133 -9.69 19.84 5.36
C GLU A 133 -8.69 19.27 6.38
N GLU A 134 -8.05 18.13 6.09
CA GLU A 134 -7.01 17.55 6.96
C GLU A 134 -5.76 18.44 7.08
N LEU A 135 -5.30 19.03 5.96
CA LEU A 135 -4.14 19.93 5.93
C LEU A 135 -4.34 21.21 6.75
N ASN A 136 -5.59 21.66 6.90
CA ASN A 136 -5.91 22.82 7.73
C ASN A 136 -5.89 22.49 9.24
N ASN A 137 -5.89 21.20 9.61
CA ASN A 137 -6.06 20.73 10.99
C ASN A 137 -4.82 20.03 11.58
N ALA A 138 -3.86 19.58 10.78
CA ALA A 138 -2.72 18.76 11.23
C ALA A 138 -1.35 19.44 11.03
N GLU A 139 -0.50 19.47 12.07
CA GLU A 139 0.87 20.03 12.06
C GLU A 139 1.95 19.09 11.46
N THR A 140 1.59 17.87 11.03
CA THR A 140 2.55 16.87 10.50
C THR A 140 2.18 16.47 9.06
N ASN A 141 2.91 17.04 8.10
CA ASN A 141 2.63 17.01 6.66
C ASN A 141 3.27 15.85 5.86
N SER A 142 3.84 14.83 6.53
CA SER A 142 4.51 13.75 5.78
C SER A 142 3.52 12.67 5.36
N PHE A 143 3.24 12.59 4.06
CA PHE A 143 2.47 11.48 3.46
C PHE A 143 3.31 10.22 3.22
N LEU A 144 4.63 10.32 3.39
CA LEU A 144 5.56 9.20 3.24
C LEU A 144 5.63 8.42 4.54
N LEU A 145 5.87 7.11 4.42
CA LEU A 145 6.20 6.29 5.58
C LEU A 145 7.64 6.57 6.01
N ASP A 146 7.84 6.75 7.30
CA ASP A 146 9.16 6.86 7.91
C ASP A 146 9.80 5.47 8.01
N ASP A 147 11.10 5.40 7.72
CA ASP A 147 11.89 4.22 8.04
C ASP A 147 12.16 4.20 9.54
N ASN A 148 11.34 3.47 10.30
CA ASN A 148 11.50 3.29 11.73
C ASN A 148 12.66 2.33 12.08
N SER A 149 13.76 2.37 11.32
CA SER A 149 15.03 1.76 11.68
C SER A 149 15.63 2.47 12.91
N ARG A 150 15.09 2.17 14.10
CA ARG A 150 15.69 2.50 15.39
C ARG A 150 16.37 1.26 15.98
#